data_AF-A0A7R8VTX5-F1
#
_entry.id   AF-A0A7R8VTX5-F1
#
_cell.length_a   1.000
_cell.length_b   1.000
_cell.length_c   1.000
_cell.angle_alpha   90.00
_cell.angle_beta   90.00
_cell.angle_gamma   90.00
#
_symmetry.space_group_name_H-M   'P 1'
#
loop_
_entity.id
_entity.type
_entity.pdbx_description
1 polymer ?
#
loop_
_entity_poly.entity_id
_entity_poly.type
_entity_poly.pdbx_seq_one_letter_code
_entity_poly.pdbx_strand_id
1 'polypeptide(L)'
;MKRRTQFTLYTAANGQRGQFSKSVSCLELCLPAVEEQFGPNSIELANELQKVTDVMICELQQIPPHSHRFITNYSRACVCLQRAKDIMELCYGMWNKGLQDIIRKQHQLEQLFQQK
;
A
#
# COMPACT_ATOMS: atom_id res chain seq x y z
N MET A 1 22.31 -13.47 -7.75
CA MET A 1 21.33 -13.00 -6.74
C MET A 1 20.00 -12.71 -7.43
N LYS A 2 19.14 -13.73 -7.57
CA LYS A 2 17.87 -13.68 -8.29
C LYS A 2 16.73 -13.47 -7.28
N ARG A 3 16.16 -12.26 -7.20
CA ARG A 3 14.89 -11.99 -6.50
C ARG A 3 13.90 -11.30 -7.45
N ARG A 4 13.56 -11.95 -8.56
CA ARG A 4 12.50 -11.52 -9.48
C ARG A 4 11.80 -12.74 -10.06
N THR A 5 11.27 -13.63 -9.22
CA THR A 5 10.48 -14.76 -9.74
C THR A 5 9.55 -15.37 -8.69
N GLN A 6 8.71 -14.58 -8.02
CA GLN A 6 7.59 -15.14 -7.25
C GLN A 6 6.26 -14.39 -7.34
N PHE A 7 6.13 -13.31 -8.12
CA PHE A 7 4.86 -12.55 -8.19
C PHE A 7 4.15 -12.58 -9.55
N THR A 8 4.64 -13.35 -10.53
CA THR A 8 4.19 -13.22 -11.93
C THR A 8 3.30 -14.36 -12.44
N LEU A 9 2.56 -15.07 -11.58
CA LEU A 9 1.67 -16.17 -12.03
C LEU A 9 0.25 -16.17 -11.47
N TYR A 10 -0.19 -15.10 -10.80
CA TYR A 10 -1.55 -15.07 -10.24
C TYR A 10 -2.59 -14.34 -11.10
N THR A 11 -2.20 -13.73 -12.22
CA THR A 11 -3.11 -12.98 -13.09
C THR A 11 -3.82 -13.87 -14.10
N ALA A 12 -4.76 -14.70 -13.64
CA ALA A 12 -5.79 -15.29 -14.49
C ALA A 12 -7.17 -14.86 -13.96
N ALA A 13 -7.77 -13.94 -14.73
CA ALA A 13 -9.15 -13.47 -14.81
C ALA A 13 -10.17 -13.85 -13.69
N ASN A 14 -10.79 -12.82 -13.11
CA ASN A 14 -12.05 -12.81 -12.34
C ASN A 14 -12.11 -13.51 -10.97
N GLY A 15 -11.07 -14.23 -10.53
CA GLY A 15 -11.03 -14.85 -9.18
C GLY A 15 -10.36 -14.03 -8.06
N GLN A 16 -9.70 -12.91 -8.38
CA GLN A 16 -8.75 -12.27 -7.45
C GLN A 16 -9.30 -11.08 -6.66
N ARG A 17 -10.44 -10.49 -7.04
CA ARG A 17 -10.99 -9.31 -6.35
C ARG A 17 -11.29 -9.57 -4.86
N GLY A 18 -11.69 -10.81 -4.55
CA GLY A 18 -11.90 -11.25 -3.17
C GLY A 18 -10.60 -11.56 -2.42
N GLN A 19 -9.50 -11.80 -3.14
CA GLN A 19 -8.20 -12.12 -2.54
C GLN A 19 -7.49 -10.85 -2.06
N PHE A 20 -7.52 -9.74 -2.84
CA PHE A 20 -6.90 -8.48 -2.40
C PHE A 20 -7.54 -7.93 -1.12
N SER A 21 -8.87 -7.87 -1.06
CA SER A 21 -9.58 -7.37 0.13
C SER A 21 -9.31 -8.22 1.39
N LYS A 22 -9.23 -9.55 1.24
CA LYS A 22 -8.83 -10.45 2.33
C LYS A 22 -7.38 -10.21 2.75
N SER A 23 -6.47 -10.07 1.79
CA SER A 23 -5.06 -9.77 2.07
C SER A 23 -4.88 -8.44 2.78
N VAL A 24 -5.59 -7.38 2.36
CA VAL A 24 -5.60 -6.08 3.05
C VAL A 24 -6.06 -6.26 4.50
N SER A 25 -7.17 -6.96 4.72
CA SER A 25 -7.71 -7.18 6.06
C SER A 25 -6.72 -7.93 6.96
N CYS A 26 -6.05 -8.97 6.44
CA CYS A 26 -5.02 -9.70 7.18
C CYS A 26 -3.82 -8.81 7.52
N LEU A 27 -3.35 -8.00 6.58
CA LEU A 27 -2.23 -7.08 6.81
C LEU A 27 -2.58 -6.01 7.85
N GLU A 28 -3.80 -5.48 7.81
CA GLU A 28 -4.26 -4.49 8.78
C GLU A 28 -4.37 -5.03 10.20
N LEU A 29 -4.76 -6.30 10.36
CA LEU A 29 -4.76 -6.97 11.67
C LEU A 29 -3.35 -7.08 12.27
N CYS A 30 -2.30 -7.06 11.45
CA CYS A 30 -0.92 -7.11 11.90
C CYS A 30 -0.38 -5.74 12.32
N LEU A 31 -0.96 -4.63 11.86
CA LEU A 31 -0.42 -3.29 12.12
C LEU A 31 -0.33 -2.96 13.63
N PRO A 32 -1.36 -3.23 14.47
CA PRO A 32 -1.26 -2.96 15.90
C PRO A 32 -0.14 -3.76 16.59
N ALA A 33 0.04 -5.02 16.21
CA ALA A 33 1.10 -5.86 16.78
C ALA A 33 2.50 -5.35 16.40
N VAL A 34 2.66 -4.87 15.17
CA VAL A 34 3.93 -4.26 14.70
C VAL A 34 4.18 -2.95 15.41
N GLU A 35 3.15 -2.12 15.58
CA GLU A 35 3.24 -0.85 16.31
C GLU A 35 3.57 -1.06 17.79
N GLU A 36 2.97 -2.05 18.45
CA GLU A 36 3.28 -2.40 19.84
C GLU A 36 4.72 -2.88 20.01
N GLN A 37 5.21 -3.72 19.08
CA GLN A 37 6.53 -4.32 19.18
C GLN A 37 7.67 -3.35 18.84
N PHE A 38 7.52 -2.52 17.82
CA PHE A 38 8.59 -1.67 17.29
C PHE A 38 8.39 -0.18 17.57
N GLY A 39 7.19 0.22 17.97
CA GLY A 39 6.80 1.60 18.26
C GLY A 39 6.09 2.29 17.09
N PRO A 40 5.41 3.42 17.37
CA PRO A 40 4.50 4.11 16.43
C PRO A 40 5.19 4.85 15.29
N ASN A 41 6.50 5.07 15.39
CA ASN A 41 7.33 5.75 14.38
C ASN A 41 8.47 4.85 13.89
N SER A 42 8.24 3.54 13.89
CA SER A 42 9.24 2.55 13.49
C SER A 42 9.28 2.32 11.98
N ILE A 43 10.45 1.99 11.46
CA ILE A 43 10.64 1.68 10.04
C ILE A 43 9.88 0.39 9.68
N GLU A 44 9.75 -0.52 10.63
CA GLU A 44 8.94 -1.73 10.54
C GLU A 44 7.48 -1.39 10.26
N LEU A 45 6.88 -0.46 11.03
CA LEU A 45 5.52 0.00 10.78
C LEU A 45 5.38 0.68 9.41
N ALA A 46 6.34 1.52 9.03
CA ALA A 46 6.34 2.16 7.70
C ALA A 46 6.42 1.13 6.55
N ASN A 47 7.16 0.05 6.72
CA ASN A 47 7.25 -1.03 5.74
C ASN A 47 5.96 -1.85 5.66
N GLU A 48 5.29 -2.12 6.79
CA GLU A 48 4.00 -2.81 6.78
C GLU A 48 2.89 -1.97 6.17
N LEU A 49 2.84 -0.67 6.47
CA LEU A 49 1.93 0.28 5.81
C LEU A 49 2.13 0.30 4.30
N GLN A 50 3.38 0.24 3.82
CA GLN A 50 3.66 0.13 2.40
C GLN A 50 3.10 -1.16 1.78
N LYS A 51 3.23 -2.31 2.45
CA LYS A 51 2.66 -3.57 1.95
C LYS A 51 1.14 -3.50 1.84
N VAL A 52 0.47 -2.92 2.83
CA VAL A 52 -0.98 -2.68 2.79
C VAL A 52 -1.34 -1.85 1.56
N THR A 53 -0.61 -0.76 1.32
CA THR A 53 -0.88 0.14 0.18
C THR A 53 -0.63 -0.52 -1.17
N ASP A 54 0.38 -1.39 -1.29
CA ASP A 54 0.64 -2.13 -2.53
C ASP A 54 -0.53 -3.03 -2.91
N VAL A 55 -1.09 -3.74 -1.94
CA VAL A 55 -2.26 -4.59 -2.16
C VAL A 55 -3.50 -3.75 -2.48
N MET A 56 -3.70 -2.62 -1.80
CA MET A 56 -4.80 -1.69 -2.08
C MET A 56 -4.71 -1.08 -3.49
N ILE A 57 -3.52 -0.72 -3.96
CA ILE A 57 -3.31 -0.20 -5.32
C ILE A 57 -3.69 -1.26 -6.36
N CYS A 58 -3.26 -2.52 -6.18
CA CYS A 58 -3.67 -3.62 -7.04
C CYS A 58 -5.19 -3.84 -7.05
N GLU A 59 -5.85 -3.65 -5.90
CA GLU A 59 -7.31 -3.73 -5.80
C GLU A 59 -7.98 -2.58 -6.55
N LEU A 60 -7.51 -1.34 -6.37
CA LEU A 60 -8.05 -0.14 -7.00
C LEU A 60 -8.00 -0.20 -8.53
N GLN A 61 -6.94 -0.76 -9.10
CA GLN A 61 -6.81 -0.98 -10.54
C GLN A 61 -7.87 -1.94 -11.12
N GLN A 62 -8.51 -2.76 -10.28
CA GLN A 62 -9.54 -3.72 -10.70
C GLN A 62 -10.97 -3.22 -10.46
N ILE A 63 -11.13 -2.12 -9.73
CA ILE A 63 -12.43 -1.57 -9.38
C ILE A 63 -12.77 -0.43 -10.36
N PRO A 64 -14.04 -0.28 -10.77
CA PRO A 64 -14.43 0.88 -11.57
C PRO A 64 -14.05 2.20 -10.87
N PRO A 65 -13.41 3.14 -11.60
CA PRO A 65 -13.09 4.46 -11.07
C PRO A 65 -14.32 5.12 -10.45
N HIS A 66 -14.12 5.87 -9.37
CA HIS A 66 -15.16 6.63 -8.67
C HIS A 66 -16.34 5.84 -8.09
N SER A 67 -16.32 4.50 -8.10
CA SER A 67 -17.28 3.71 -7.33
C SER A 67 -17.10 3.95 -5.81
N HIS A 68 -18.14 3.72 -5.01
CA HIS A 68 -18.06 3.89 -3.55
C HIS A 68 -16.87 3.12 -2.94
N ARG A 69 -16.69 1.85 -3.35
CA ARG A 69 -15.56 1.01 -2.91
C ARG A 69 -14.22 1.58 -3.33
N PHE A 70 -14.12 2.15 -4.53
CA PHE A 70 -12.91 2.83 -5.00
C PHE A 70 -12.56 4.00 -4.09
N ILE A 71 -13.52 4.89 -3.80
CA ILE A 71 -13.30 6.08 -2.96
C ILE A 71 -12.88 5.67 -1.54
N THR A 72 -13.54 4.69 -0.94
CA THR A 72 -13.20 4.19 0.40
C THR A 72 -11.77 3.63 0.44
N ASN A 73 -11.42 2.76 -0.51
CA ASN A 73 -10.08 2.15 -0.54
C ASN A 73 -8.99 3.16 -0.92
N TYR A 74 -9.30 4.12 -1.79
CA TYR A 74 -8.40 5.22 -2.15
C TYR A 74 -8.05 6.07 -0.92
N SER A 75 -9.06 6.51 -0.16
CA SER A 75 -8.86 7.29 1.06
C SER A 75 -7.99 6.54 2.08
N ARG A 76 -8.24 5.24 2.27
CA ARG A 76 -7.43 4.39 3.16
C ARG A 76 -5.97 4.27 2.68
N ALA A 77 -5.76 4.04 1.39
CA ALA A 77 -4.43 3.96 0.81
C ALA A 77 -3.65 5.27 0.99
N CYS A 78 -4.31 6.43 0.82
CA CYS A 78 -3.72 7.73 1.06
C CYS A 78 -3.29 7.91 2.52
N VAL A 79 -4.13 7.53 3.49
CA VAL A 79 -3.80 7.61 4.93
C VAL A 79 -2.59 6.75 5.26
N CYS A 80 -2.57 5.49 4.78
CA CYS A 80 -1.44 4.58 5.03
C CYS A 80 -0.13 5.10 4.39
N LEU A 81 -0.17 5.59 3.15
CA LEU A 81 1.02 6.15 2.50
C LEU A 81 1.52 7.42 3.19
N GLN A 82 0.61 8.31 3.62
CA GLN A 82 1.00 9.51 4.34
C GLN A 82 1.68 9.16 5.66
N ARG A 83 1.11 8.21 6.42
CA ARG A 83 1.72 7.74 7.67
C ARG A 83 3.10 7.10 7.42
N ALA A 84 3.24 6.28 6.38
CA ALA A 84 4.53 5.69 6.03
C ALA A 84 5.56 6.76 5.61
N LYS A 85 5.11 7.79 4.89
CA LYS A 85 5.93 8.93 4.48
C LYS A 85 6.46 9.69 5.69
N ASP A 86 5.60 10.06 6.63
CA ASP A 86 5.96 10.80 7.84
C ASP A 86 7.04 10.06 8.65
N ILE A 87 6.88 8.74 8.80
CA ILE A 87 7.86 7.89 9.48
C ILE A 87 9.19 7.84 8.72
N MET A 88 9.17 7.63 7.40
CA MET A 88 10.39 7.55 6.59
C MET A 88 11.14 8.89 6.54
N GLU A 89 10.41 10.01 6.49
CA GLU A 89 10.99 11.36 6.58
C GLU A 89 11.67 11.58 7.93
N LEU A 90 11.03 11.16 9.04
CA LEU A 90 11.59 11.26 10.38
C LEU A 90 12.85 10.40 10.55
N CYS A 91 12.85 9.15 10.07
CA CYS A 91 13.93 8.20 10.29
C CYS A 91 15.14 8.38 9.37
N TYR A 92 14.93 8.76 8.10
CA TYR A 92 15.99 8.74 7.10
C TYR A 92 16.11 10.02 6.26
N GLY A 93 15.11 10.88 6.27
CA GLY A 93 15.09 12.11 5.47
C GLY A 93 14.85 11.90 3.97
N MET A 94 14.84 13.02 3.24
CA MET A 94 14.35 13.13 1.85
C MET A 94 15.09 12.29 0.79
N TRP A 95 16.34 11.91 1.05
CA TRP A 95 17.18 11.18 0.09
C TRP A 95 17.04 9.65 0.17
N ASN A 96 16.21 9.16 1.10
CA ASN A 96 15.98 7.74 1.27
C ASN A 96 15.21 7.14 0.09
N LYS A 97 15.69 6.02 -0.45
CA LYS A 97 15.03 5.34 -1.59
C LYS A 97 13.62 4.84 -1.26
N GLY A 98 13.40 4.36 -0.04
CA GLY A 98 12.08 3.93 0.43
C GLY A 98 11.08 5.08 0.47
N LEU A 99 11.52 6.27 0.92
CA LEU A 99 10.71 7.49 0.85
C LEU A 99 10.38 7.88 -0.60
N GLN A 100 11.35 7.82 -1.51
CA GLN A 100 11.14 8.09 -2.93
C GLN A 100 10.14 7.09 -3.57
N ASP A 101 10.17 5.83 -3.14
CA ASP A 101 9.20 4.82 -3.58
C ASP A 101 7.79 5.12 -3.04
N ILE A 102 7.65 5.58 -1.79
CA ILE A 102 6.37 6.04 -1.22
C ILE A 102 5.81 7.22 -2.02
N ILE A 103 6.64 8.23 -2.32
CA ILE A 103 6.23 9.40 -3.12
C ILE A 103 5.77 8.96 -4.53
N ARG A 104 6.47 8.01 -5.16
CA ARG A 104 6.04 7.46 -6.45
C ARG A 104 4.68 6.78 -6.37
N LYS A 105 4.40 6.04 -5.29
CA LYS A 105 3.09 5.40 -5.05
C LYS A 105 1.98 6.43 -4.81
N GLN A 106 2.25 7.54 -4.10
CA GLN A 106 1.29 8.63 -3.96
C GLN A 106 0.89 9.18 -5.34
N HIS A 107 1.88 9.44 -6.20
CA HIS A 107 1.61 9.89 -7.56
C HIS A 107 0.83 8.87 -8.40
N GLN A 108 1.13 7.57 -8.24
CA GLN A 108 0.36 6.52 -8.91
C GLN A 108 -1.11 6.51 -8.47
N LEU A 109 -1.40 6.71 -7.18
CA LEU A 109 -2.77 6.83 -6.70
C LEU A 109 -3.49 8.04 -7.29
N GLU A 110 -2.84 9.20 -7.33
CA GLU A 110 -3.39 10.42 -7.95
C GLU A 110 -3.76 10.19 -9.42
N GLN A 111 -2.89 9.52 -10.18
CA GLN A 111 -3.15 9.16 -11.57
C GLN A 111 -4.37 8.22 -11.70
N LEU A 112 -4.50 7.22 -10.82
CA LEU A 112 -5.66 6.33 -10.82
C LEU A 112 -6.97 7.07 -10.51
N PHE A 113 -6.93 8.08 -9.65
CA PHE A 113 -8.10 8.89 -9.33
C PHE A 113 -8.53 9.80 -10.50
N GLN A 114 -7.58 10.20 -11.35
CA GLN A 114 -7.85 11.08 -12.50
C GLN A 114 -8.31 10.35 -13.77
N GLN A 115 -8.26 9.01 -13.81
CA GLN A 115 -8.75 8.22 -14.93
C GLN A 115 -10.28 8.28 -15.01
N LYS A 116 -10.80 8.92 -16.07
CA LYS A 116 -12.23 9.00 -16.40
C LYS A 116 -12.71 7.75 -17.13
#